data_AF-A0A2N1R1B6-F1
#
_entry.id   AF-A0A2N1R1B6-F1
#
_cell.length_a   1.000
_cell.length_b   1.000
_cell.length_c   1.000
_cell.angle_alpha   90.00
_cell.angle_beta   90.00
_cell.angle_gamma   90.00
#
_symmetry.space_group_name_H-M   'P 1'
#
loop_
_entity.id
_entity.type
_entity.pdbx_description
1 polymer ?
#
loop_
_entity_poly.entity_id
_entity_poly.type
_entity_poly.pdbx_seq_one_letter_code
_entity_poly.pdbx_strand_id
1 'polypeptide(L)' 'AEKERQYVARTQAKLGNAAFVDSAPAEVVEKERQKLKEAEVRAEKLEKYLGDLA' A
#
# COMPACT_ATOMS: atom_id res chain seq x y z
N ALA A 1 10.82 6.94 -2.36
CA ALA A 1 9.46 7.39 -2.02
C ALA A 1 8.45 7.13 -3.15
N GLU A 2 8.68 7.65 -4.36
CA GLU A 2 7.65 7.65 -5.41
C GLU A 2 7.16 6.27 -5.88
N LYS A 3 8.05 5.29 -6.03
CA LYS A 3 7.65 3.90 -6.36
C LYS A 3 6.77 3.28 -5.27
N GLU A 4 7.10 3.49 -3.99
CA GLU A 4 6.27 3.00 -2.87
C GLU A 4 4.91 3.72 -2.86
N ARG A 5 4.88 5.04 -3.10
CA ARG A 5 3.60 5.79 -3.22
C ARG A 5 2.70 5.25 -4.33
N GLN A 6 3.26 4.99 -5.51
CA GLN A 6 2.50 4.41 -6.62
C GLN A 6 1.97 3.01 -6.28
N TYR A 7 2.77 2.21 -5.59
CA TYR A 7 2.35 0.89 -5.13
C TYR A 7 1.22 0.96 -4.09
N VAL A 8 1.35 1.85 -3.10
CA VAL A 8 0.30 2.15 -2.10
C VAL A 8 -1.00 2.54 -2.79
N ALA A 9 -0.96 3.53 -3.69
CA ALA A 9 -2.16 4.02 -4.39
C ALA A 9 -2.87 2.92 -5.18
N ARG A 10 -2.12 2.07 -5.90
CA ARG A 10 -2.71 0.96 -6.68
C ARG A 10 -3.29 -0.12 -5.78
N THR A 11 -2.63 -0.42 -4.66
CA THR A 11 -3.08 -1.44 -3.71
C THR A 11 -4.31 -0.96 -2.93
N GLN A 12 -4.36 0.32 -2.54
CA GLN A 12 -5.55 0.96 -1.97
C GLN A 12 -6.73 0.92 -2.95
N ALA A 13 -6.52 1.29 -4.21
CA ALA A 13 -7.56 1.23 -5.23
C ALA A 13 -8.11 -0.20 -5.42
N LYS A 14 -7.23 -1.20 -5.39
CA LYS A 14 -7.62 -2.62 -5.48
C LYS A 14 -8.42 -3.08 -4.26
N LEU A 15 -8.00 -2.72 -3.05
CA LEU A 15 -8.69 -3.06 -1.80
C LEU A 15 -9.97 -2.25 -1.56
N GLY A 16 -10.12 -1.09 -2.20
CA GLY A 16 -11.34 -0.30 -2.21
C GLY A 16 -12.36 -0.77 -3.26
N ASN A 17 -11.97 -1.67 -4.17
CA ASN A 17 -12.88 -2.26 -5.13
C ASN A 17 -13.65 -3.42 -4.50
N ALA A 18 -14.94 -3.21 -4.22
CA ALA A 18 -15.82 -4.23 -3.64
C ALA A 18 -15.82 -5.54 -4.44
N ALA A 19 -15.79 -5.48 -5.79
CA ALA A 19 -15.74 -6.69 -6.62
C ALA A 19 -14.49 -7.54 -6.35
N PHE A 20 -13.35 -6.92 -6.02
CA PHE A 20 -12.14 -7.65 -5.65
C PHE A 20 -12.26 -8.23 -4.23
N VAL A 21 -12.73 -7.43 -3.26
CA VAL A 21 -12.84 -7.86 -1.85
C VAL A 21 -13.87 -8.98 -1.68
N ASP A 22 -15.00 -8.88 -2.37
CA ASP A 22 -16.10 -9.83 -2.26
C ASP A 22 -15.83 -11.14 -3.02
N SER A 23 -15.01 -11.08 -4.08
CA SER A 23 -14.70 -12.25 -4.92
C SER A 23 -13.40 -12.95 -4.54
N ALA A 24 -12.47 -12.27 -3.86
CA ALA A 24 -11.19 -12.84 -3.49
C ALA A 24 -11.28 -13.64 -2.17
N PRO A 25 -10.48 -14.70 -2.00
CA PRO A 25 -10.36 -15.38 -0.72
C PRO A 25 -9.90 -14.42 0.38
N ALA A 26 -10.44 -14.57 1.59
CA ALA A 26 -10.13 -13.71 2.74
C ALA A 26 -8.61 -13.62 3.02
N GLU A 27 -7.88 -14.73 2.89
CA GLU A 27 -6.42 -14.75 3.05
C GLU A 27 -5.70 -13.85 2.04
N VAL A 28 -6.18 -13.78 0.79
CA VAL A 28 -5.61 -12.92 -0.24
C VAL A 28 -5.88 -11.45 0.10
N VAL A 29 -7.11 -11.12 0.50
CA VAL A 29 -7.47 -9.75 0.91
C VAL A 29 -6.63 -9.30 2.10
N GLU A 30 -6.49 -10.14 3.13
CA GLU A 30 -5.68 -9.85 4.31
C GLU A 30 -4.20 -9.68 3.96
N LYS A 31 -3.65 -10.54 3.10
CA LYS A 31 -2.27 -10.40 2.64
C LYS A 31 -2.03 -9.12 1.87
N GLU A 32 -2.99 -8.69 1.03
CA GLU A 32 -2.88 -7.42 0.32
C GLU A 32 -3.01 -6.22 1.28
N ARG A 33 -3.84 -6.30 2.33
CA ARG A 33 -3.92 -5.29 3.39
C ARG A 33 -2.62 -5.18 4.18
N GLN A 34 -1.99 -6.31 4.52
CA GLN A 34 -0.69 -6.34 5.19
C GLN A 34 0.39 -5.69 4.33
N LYS A 35 0.48 -6.05 3.05
CA LYS A 35 1.44 -5.44 2.11
C LYS A 35 1.22 -3.94 1.94
N LEU A 36 -0.05 -3.50 1.92
CA LEU A 36 -0.38 -2.09 1.85
C LEU A 36 0.21 -1.34 3.05
N LYS A 37 -0.05 -1.84 4.27
CA LYS A 37 0.45 -1.22 5.51
C LYS A 37 1.97 -1.17 5.55
N GLU A 38 2.65 -2.24 5.11
CA GLU A 38 4.11 -2.25 5.02
C GLU A 38 4.65 -1.21 4.03
N ALA A 39 4.02 -1.09 2.87
CA ALA A 39 4.42 -0.12 1.86
C ALA A 39 4.16 1.32 2.30
N GLU A 40 3.07 1.58 3.01
CA GLU A 40 2.78 2.89 3.62
C GLU A 40 3.89 3.29 4.61
N VAL A 41 4.27 2.38 5.52
CA VAL A 41 5.38 2.61 6.47
C VAL A 41 6.70 2.85 5.75
N ARG A 42 7.00 2.11 4.68
CA ARG A 42 8.21 2.33 3.88
C ARG A 42 8.18 3.68 3.16
N ALA A 43 7.05 4.05 2.58
CA ALA A 43 6.87 5.32 1.89
C ALA A 43 7.12 6.49 2.86
N GLU A 44 6.49 6.46 4.03
CA GLU A 44 6.64 7.48 5.08
C GLU A 44 8.10 7.61 5.53
N LYS A 45 8.79 6.49 5.82
CA LYS A 45 10.21 6.51 6.18
C LYS A 45 11.06 7.14 5.09
N LEU A 46 10.87 6.72 3.84
CA LEU A 46 11.64 7.26 2.71
C LEU A 46 11.36 8.75 2.48
N GLU A 47 10.13 9.20 2.69
CA GLU A 47 9.78 10.62 2.59
C GLU A 47 10.44 11.45 3.69
N LYS A 48 10.42 10.94 4.92
CA LYS A 48 11.12 11.57 6.04
C LYS A 48 12.62 11.70 5.76
N TYR A 49 13.28 10.64 5.32
CA TYR A 49 14.70 10.69 4.97
C TYR A 49 15.02 11.69 3.84
N LEU A 50 14.13 11.81 2.84
CA LEU A 50 14.31 12.80 1.77
C LEU A 50 14.12 14.23 2.27
N GLY A 51 13.17 14.45 3.20
CA GLY A 51 12.96 15.75 3.83
C GLY A 51 14.12 16.15 4.74
N ASP A 52 14.67 15.21 5.51
CA ASP A 52 15.80 15.46 6.41
C ASP A 52 17.12 15.76 5.65
N LEU A 53 17.22 15.37 4.38
CA LEU A 53 18.40 15.57 3.53
C LEU A 53 18.35 16.88 2.71
N ALA A 54 17.18 17.52 2.62
CA ALA A 54 16.94 18.75 1.85
C ALA A 54 17.18 20.01 2.69
#